data_AF-A0A7V8N213-F1
#
_entry.id   AF-A0A7V8N213-F1
#
_cell.length_a   1.000
_cell.length_b   1.000
_cell.length_c   1.000
_cell.angle_alpha   90.00
_cell.angle_beta   90.00
_cell.angle_gamma   90.00
#
_symmetry.space_group_name_H-M   'P 1'
#
loop_
_entity.id
_entity.type
_entity.pdbx_description
1 polymer ?
#
loop_
_entity_poly.entity_id
_entity_poly.type
_entity_poly.pdbx_seq_one_letter_code
_entity_poly.pdbx_strand_id
1 'polypeptide(L)'
;MWESIFASSITLIGFIVAFIIIYYLFSFTKMKKQKKYFADLHTGLAEGQKVQLSNGIFGTVRTVGKEMDYNILQILLIFLITFIAAIDQFSFLESLYQPIVTGMVVGLILGDLQTGLIVGGTYQLMTIGNMPVGGAQPPNAVIGGIMAAVLAITLKLEPTVAVATAIPFSLLGQYAVTLLFSLMSPVMSIADRYAHEGNTTGIDKINYLAMAAIGASFGLVVTLFFIGGATFGQQVVDTIPKWLMGGLGAAGGMMRYVGFAILLKVMVSKEMWGFYFMGFGLATIVMAAPSLSGPALIILAFIGFAIAFWDYQIQAKFKLTTGTHSDFGGEEDGI
;
A
#
# COMPACT_ATOMS: atom_id res chain seq x y z
N MET A 1 -16.37 14.35 -22.64
CA MET A 1 -15.30 13.64 -21.90
C MET A 1 -15.82 13.00 -20.62
N TRP A 2 -16.58 13.72 -19.78
CA TRP A 2 -17.22 13.15 -18.59
C TRP A 2 -18.27 12.06 -18.92
N GLU A 3 -19.18 12.33 -19.85
CA GLU A 3 -20.20 11.35 -20.26
C GLU A 3 -19.61 10.06 -20.86
N SER A 4 -18.53 10.18 -21.63
CA SER A 4 -17.83 9.02 -22.20
C SER A 4 -17.13 8.18 -21.14
N ILE A 5 -16.55 8.81 -20.11
CA ILE A 5 -15.90 8.10 -18.99
C ILE A 5 -16.95 7.41 -18.12
N PHE A 6 -18.06 8.10 -17.84
CA PHE A 6 -19.17 7.56 -17.05
C PHE A 6 -19.87 6.39 -17.76
N ALA A 7 -20.19 6.55 -19.05
CA ALA A 7 -20.75 5.49 -19.87
C ALA A 7 -19.80 4.28 -19.99
N SER A 8 -18.50 4.51 -20.16
CA SER A 8 -17.51 3.43 -20.21
C SER A 8 -17.37 2.70 -18.87
N SER A 9 -17.45 3.43 -17.75
CA SER A 9 -17.35 2.86 -16.39
C SER A 9 -18.57 2.01 -16.04
N ILE A 10 -19.77 2.48 -16.35
CA ILE A 10 -21.02 1.70 -16.18
C ILE A 10 -21.01 0.47 -17.08
N THR A 11 -20.56 0.62 -18.33
CA THR A 11 -20.49 -0.50 -19.27
C THR A 11 -19.51 -1.56 -18.77
N LEU A 12 -18.34 -1.16 -18.27
CA LEU A 12 -17.34 -2.07 -17.69
C LEU A 12 -17.89 -2.82 -16.47
N ILE A 13 -18.54 -2.10 -15.54
CA ILE A 13 -19.16 -2.72 -14.35
C ILE A 13 -20.28 -3.67 -14.77
N GLY A 14 -21.12 -3.28 -15.75
CA GLY A 14 -22.16 -4.13 -16.30
C GLY A 14 -21.61 -5.42 -16.92
N PHE A 15 -20.51 -5.34 -17.67
CA PHE A 15 -19.84 -6.51 -18.22
C PHE A 15 -19.26 -7.41 -17.14
N ILE A 16 -18.60 -6.85 -16.13
CA ILE A 16 -18.02 -7.63 -15.02
C ILE A 16 -19.13 -8.36 -14.25
N VAL A 17 -20.22 -7.66 -13.91
CA VAL A 17 -21.35 -8.25 -13.19
C VAL A 17 -22.06 -9.32 -14.03
N ALA A 18 -22.32 -9.05 -15.31
CA ALA A 18 -22.90 -10.04 -16.22
C ALA A 18 -22.00 -11.27 -16.37
N PHE A 19 -20.68 -11.07 -16.50
CA PHE A 19 -19.73 -12.17 -16.62
C PHE A 19 -19.67 -13.00 -15.33
N ILE A 20 -19.69 -12.37 -14.15
CA ILE A 20 -19.75 -13.06 -12.86
C ILE A 20 -21.07 -13.83 -12.73
N ILE A 21 -22.22 -13.24 -13.09
CA ILE A 21 -23.53 -13.89 -12.99
C ILE A 21 -23.62 -15.08 -13.96
N ILE A 22 -23.21 -14.90 -15.22
CA ILE A 22 -23.20 -15.97 -16.22
C ILE A 22 -22.24 -17.08 -15.79
N TYR A 23 -21.03 -16.73 -15.36
CA TYR A 23 -20.06 -17.68 -14.83
C TYR A 23 -20.62 -18.43 -13.63
N TYR A 24 -21.25 -17.74 -12.69
CA TYR A 24 -21.81 -18.34 -11.48
C TYR A 24 -23.00 -19.25 -11.80
N LEU A 25 -23.94 -18.83 -12.65
CA LEU A 25 -25.08 -19.64 -13.07
C LEU A 25 -24.64 -20.89 -13.85
N PHE A 26 -23.68 -20.75 -14.76
CA PHE A 26 -23.17 -21.87 -15.55
C PHE A 26 -22.35 -22.85 -14.70
N SER A 27 -21.50 -22.32 -13.81
CA SER A 27 -20.71 -23.09 -12.86
C SER A 27 -21.61 -23.83 -11.86
N PHE A 28 -22.57 -23.15 -11.24
CA PHE A 28 -23.48 -23.75 -10.25
C PHE A 28 -24.30 -24.90 -10.82
N THR A 29 -24.79 -24.75 -12.05
CA THR A 29 -25.59 -25.78 -12.73
C THR A 29 -24.75 -27.02 -13.09
N LYS A 30 -23.50 -26.84 -13.53
CA LYS A 30 -22.55 -27.95 -13.80
C LYS A 30 -22.08 -28.63 -12.52
N MET A 31 -21.72 -27.85 -11.50
CA MET A 31 -21.29 -28.33 -10.18
C MET A 31 -22.35 -29.21 -9.52
N LYS A 32 -23.63 -28.84 -9.61
CA LYS A 32 -24.73 -29.66 -9.07
C LYS A 32 -24.85 -31.03 -9.76
N LYS A 33 -24.62 -31.08 -11.08
CA LYS A 33 -24.64 -32.34 -11.86
C LYS A 33 -23.42 -33.23 -11.62
N GLN A 34 -22.27 -32.63 -11.28
CA GLN A 34 -20.99 -33.34 -11.11
C GLN A 34 -20.56 -33.49 -9.65
N LYS A 35 -21.39 -33.08 -8.68
CA LYS A 35 -21.09 -33.11 -7.25
C LYS A 35 -20.60 -34.47 -6.75
N LYS A 36 -21.21 -35.56 -7.25
CA LYS A 36 -20.84 -36.93 -6.87
C LYS A 36 -19.47 -37.34 -7.45
N TYR A 37 -19.21 -36.98 -8.71
CA TYR A 37 -17.91 -37.18 -9.35
C TYR A 37 -16.79 -36.45 -8.62
N PHE A 38 -16.98 -35.18 -8.23
CA PHE A 38 -15.97 -34.44 -7.49
C PHE A 38 -15.77 -34.95 -6.06
N ALA A 39 -16.85 -35.37 -5.38
CA ALA A 39 -16.74 -35.98 -4.05
C ALA A 39 -15.90 -37.27 -4.07
N ASP A 40 -16.07 -38.10 -5.09
CA ASP A 40 -15.29 -39.33 -5.28
C ASP A 40 -13.86 -39.03 -5.79
N LEU A 41 -13.68 -37.93 -6.53
CA LEU A 41 -12.37 -37.49 -6.99
C LEU A 41 -11.48 -37.04 -5.82
N HIS A 42 -12.01 -36.24 -4.89
CA HIS A 42 -11.26 -35.72 -3.75
C HIS A 42 -10.71 -36.80 -2.80
N THR A 43 -11.32 -37.98 -2.75
CA THR A 43 -10.87 -39.09 -1.91
C THR A 43 -9.86 -40.03 -2.57
N GLY A 44 -9.64 -39.89 -3.89
CA GLY A 44 -8.84 -40.82 -4.68
C GLY A 44 -7.77 -40.19 -5.60
N LEU A 45 -7.47 -38.90 -5.44
CA LEU A 45 -6.48 -38.20 -6.27
C LEU A 45 -5.07 -38.75 -6.07
N ALA A 46 -4.48 -39.25 -7.16
CA ALA A 46 -3.08 -39.65 -7.23
C ALA A 46 -2.35 -38.90 -8.35
N GLU A 47 -1.03 -38.72 -8.18
CA GLU A 47 -0.17 -38.16 -9.22
C GLU A 47 -0.22 -39.06 -10.48
N GLY A 48 -0.34 -38.43 -11.65
CA GLY A 48 -0.50 -39.10 -12.94
C GLY A 48 -1.94 -39.41 -13.36
N GLN A 49 -2.94 -39.19 -12.50
CA GLN A 49 -4.35 -39.44 -12.84
C GLN A 49 -4.88 -38.41 -13.83
N LYS A 50 -5.62 -38.86 -14.87
CA LYS A 50 -6.39 -37.95 -15.74
C LYS A 50 -7.66 -37.52 -15.02
N VAL A 51 -7.83 -36.21 -14.87
CA VAL A 51 -8.96 -35.61 -14.15
C VAL A 51 -9.65 -34.57 -15.03
N GLN A 52 -10.96 -34.44 -14.87
CA GLN A 52 -11.75 -33.44 -15.57
C GLN A 52 -12.07 -32.29 -14.60
N LEU A 53 -11.67 -31.08 -14.95
CA LEU A 53 -12.00 -29.87 -14.20
C LEU A 53 -13.45 -29.44 -14.47
N SER A 54 -14.04 -28.63 -13.58
CA SER A 54 -15.44 -28.15 -13.62
C SER A 54 -15.88 -27.53 -14.96
N ASN A 55 -14.92 -27.07 -15.77
CA ASN A 55 -15.16 -26.48 -17.09
C ASN A 55 -15.13 -27.50 -18.25
N GLY A 56 -14.94 -28.78 -17.98
CA GLY A 56 -14.81 -29.83 -19.00
C GLY A 56 -13.41 -29.95 -19.58
N ILE A 57 -12.43 -29.27 -18.99
CA ILE A 57 -11.01 -29.32 -19.36
C ILE A 57 -10.40 -30.58 -18.74
N PHE A 58 -9.72 -31.38 -19.54
CA PHE A 58 -9.02 -32.58 -19.09
C PHE A 58 -7.56 -32.26 -18.81
N GLY A 59 -7.07 -32.67 -17.64
CA GLY A 59 -5.68 -32.51 -17.23
C GLY A 59 -5.13 -33.77 -16.59
N THR A 60 -3.81 -33.82 -16.42
CA THR A 60 -3.14 -34.89 -15.66
C THR A 60 -2.63 -34.29 -14.36
N VAL A 61 -2.95 -34.92 -13.24
CA VAL A 61 -2.52 -34.47 -11.91
C VAL A 61 -1.01 -34.60 -11.84
N ARG A 62 -0.28 -33.48 -11.70
CA ARG A 62 1.20 -33.52 -11.58
C ARG A 62 1.68 -33.66 -10.15
N THR A 63 0.92 -33.14 -9.19
CA THR A 63 1.28 -33.15 -7.77
C THR A 63 0.00 -33.13 -6.95
N VAL A 64 -0.07 -33.94 -5.90
CA VAL A 64 -1.18 -33.94 -4.93
C VAL A 64 -0.63 -33.41 -3.60
N GLY A 65 -0.69 -32.09 -3.43
CA GLY A 65 -0.37 -31.44 -2.16
C GLY A 65 -1.60 -31.34 -1.26
N LYS A 66 -1.40 -31.22 0.06
CA LYS A 66 -2.42 -30.63 0.94
C LYS A 66 -2.76 -29.25 0.38
N GLU A 67 -4.05 -28.90 0.32
CA GLU A 67 -4.46 -27.52 0.04
C GLU A 67 -3.61 -26.58 0.90
N MET A 68 -3.20 -25.43 0.35
CA MET A 68 -2.73 -24.34 1.20
C MET A 68 -3.94 -23.90 2.03
N ASP A 69 -4.14 -24.57 3.16
CA ASP A 69 -5.15 -24.28 4.17
C ASP A 69 -4.78 -22.95 4.82
N TYR A 70 -4.93 -21.84 4.10
CA TYR A 70 -5.00 -20.54 4.75
C TYR A 70 -6.21 -20.58 5.66
N ASN A 71 -5.93 -20.58 6.96
CA ASN A 71 -6.97 -20.63 7.96
C ASN A 71 -7.90 -19.42 7.73
N ILE A 72 -9.22 -19.63 7.80
CA ILE A 72 -10.21 -18.54 7.74
C ILE A 72 -9.81 -17.40 8.70
N LEU A 73 -9.17 -17.75 9.81
CA LEU A 73 -8.57 -16.82 10.75
C LEU A 73 -7.52 -15.89 10.11
N GLN A 74 -6.60 -16.39 9.28
CA GLN A 74 -5.59 -15.57 8.60
C GLN A 74 -6.23 -14.60 7.59
N ILE A 75 -7.23 -15.06 6.84
CA ILE A 75 -7.99 -14.22 5.90
C ILE A 75 -8.68 -13.08 6.66
N LEU A 76 -9.33 -13.40 7.78
CA LEU A 76 -10.01 -12.43 8.63
C LEU A 76 -9.02 -11.45 9.28
N LEU A 77 -7.86 -11.93 9.74
CA LEU A 77 -6.82 -11.08 10.31
C LEU A 77 -6.22 -10.14 9.26
N ILE A 78 -5.98 -10.59 8.03
CA ILE A 78 -5.53 -9.73 6.93
C ILE A 78 -6.59 -8.68 6.58
N PHE A 79 -7.87 -9.05 6.56
CA PHE A 79 -8.96 -8.09 6.39
C PHE A 79 -8.93 -7.03 7.49
N LEU A 80 -8.84 -7.46 8.75
CA LEU A 80 -8.91 -6.58 9.92
C LEU A 80 -7.71 -5.63 10.00
N ILE A 81 -6.49 -6.10 9.77
CA ILE A 81 -5.32 -5.22 9.75
C ILE A 81 -5.38 -4.23 8.59
N THR A 82 -5.86 -4.66 7.42
CA THR A 82 -6.05 -3.77 6.28
C THR A 82 -7.11 -2.71 6.57
N PHE A 83 -8.21 -3.10 7.21
CA PHE A 83 -9.29 -2.21 7.61
C PHE A 83 -8.79 -1.12 8.55
N ILE A 84 -8.02 -1.50 9.58
CA ILE A 84 -7.42 -0.55 10.53
C ILE A 84 -6.39 0.34 9.84
N ALA A 85 -5.48 -0.23 9.04
CA ALA A 85 -4.45 0.53 8.33
C ALA A 85 -5.04 1.55 7.34
N ALA A 86 -6.15 1.20 6.69
CA ALA A 86 -6.84 2.11 5.78
C ALA A 86 -7.51 3.29 6.50
N ILE A 87 -8.11 3.05 7.68
CA ILE A 87 -8.65 4.13 8.53
C ILE A 87 -7.50 5.00 9.03
N ASP A 88 -6.43 4.39 9.52
CA ASP A 88 -5.27 5.10 10.04
C ASP A 88 -4.63 6.02 8.99
N GLN A 89 -4.54 5.59 7.73
CA GLN A 89 -3.97 6.38 6.64
C GLN A 89 -4.62 7.76 6.47
N PHE A 90 -5.91 7.91 6.76
CA PHE A 90 -6.67 9.13 6.48
C PHE A 90 -7.33 9.78 7.69
N SER A 91 -7.52 9.04 8.79
CA SER A 91 -8.34 9.48 9.93
C SER A 91 -7.55 9.55 11.24
N PHE A 92 -6.88 8.46 11.65
CA PHE A 92 -6.12 8.45 12.91
C PHE A 92 -4.71 9.01 12.78
N LEU A 93 -4.05 8.77 11.64
CA LEU A 93 -2.72 9.29 11.33
C LEU A 93 -1.63 8.90 12.35
N GLU A 94 -1.81 7.78 13.05
CA GLU A 94 -0.85 7.21 14.01
C GLU A 94 0.30 6.45 13.32
N SER A 95 0.36 6.50 11.98
CA SER A 95 1.37 5.85 11.15
C SER A 95 1.40 4.32 11.22
N LEU A 96 0.32 3.69 11.70
CA LEU A 96 0.11 2.24 11.63
C LEU A 96 0.00 1.73 10.19
N TYR A 97 -0.44 2.59 9.28
CA TYR A 97 -0.58 2.29 7.86
C TYR A 97 0.76 2.10 7.13
N GLN A 98 1.88 2.45 7.76
CA GLN A 98 3.19 2.40 7.11
C GLN A 98 3.60 0.95 6.78
N PRO A 99 4.12 0.69 5.57
CA PRO A 99 4.56 -0.63 5.10
C PRO A 99 5.45 -1.42 6.08
N ILE A 100 6.30 -0.75 6.86
CA ILE A 100 7.13 -1.42 7.87
C ILE A 100 6.29 -2.04 9.01
N VAL A 101 5.21 -1.36 9.42
CA VAL A 101 4.28 -1.83 10.45
C VAL A 101 3.34 -2.88 9.86
N THR A 102 2.72 -2.60 8.71
CA THR A 102 1.79 -3.55 8.10
C THR A 102 2.51 -4.83 7.64
N GLY A 103 3.73 -4.72 7.10
CA GLY A 103 4.55 -5.86 6.70
C GLY A 103 4.96 -6.74 7.88
N MET A 104 5.29 -6.14 9.03
CA MET A 104 5.54 -6.86 10.29
C MET A 104 4.30 -7.67 10.72
N VAL A 105 3.13 -7.03 10.75
CA VAL A 105 1.89 -7.69 11.18
C VAL A 105 1.48 -8.81 10.23
N VAL A 106 1.59 -8.59 8.91
CA VAL A 106 1.35 -9.63 7.90
C VAL A 106 2.34 -10.79 8.06
N GLY A 107 3.61 -10.50 8.34
CA GLY A 107 4.62 -11.50 8.66
C GLY A 107 4.24 -12.36 9.87
N LEU A 108 3.72 -11.75 10.94
CA LEU A 108 3.21 -12.48 12.11
C LEU A 108 2.01 -13.35 11.77
N ILE A 109 1.05 -12.84 10.99
CA ILE A 109 -0.17 -13.57 10.61
C ILE A 109 0.18 -14.80 9.75
N LEU A 110 1.15 -14.65 8.83
CA LEU A 110 1.56 -15.69 7.90
C LEU A 110 2.70 -16.59 8.42
N GLY A 111 3.27 -16.28 9.59
CA GLY A 111 4.28 -17.10 10.25
C GLY A 111 5.73 -16.86 9.80
N ASP A 112 6.01 -15.76 9.10
CA ASP A 112 7.35 -15.36 8.65
C ASP A 112 7.59 -13.86 8.90
N LEU A 113 7.90 -13.55 10.16
CA LEU A 113 8.14 -12.18 10.63
C LEU A 113 9.35 -11.53 9.94
N GLN A 114 10.42 -12.31 9.70
CA GLN A 114 11.65 -11.79 9.14
C GLN A 114 11.43 -11.31 7.69
N THR A 115 10.79 -12.15 6.87
CA THR A 115 10.43 -11.76 5.50
C THR A 115 9.47 -10.57 5.51
N GLY A 116 8.45 -10.57 6.39
CA GLY A 116 7.52 -9.46 6.54
C GLY A 116 8.20 -8.12 6.87
N LEU A 117 9.16 -8.11 7.79
CA LEU A 117 9.93 -6.91 8.16
C LEU A 117 10.85 -6.44 7.04
N ILE A 118 11.57 -7.35 6.38
CA ILE A 118 12.49 -7.00 5.28
C ILE A 118 11.70 -6.40 4.11
N VAL A 119 10.58 -7.03 3.75
CA VAL A 119 9.72 -6.56 2.65
C VAL A 119 9.04 -5.25 3.03
N GLY A 120 8.52 -5.13 4.26
CA GLY A 120 7.91 -3.89 4.76
C GLY A 120 8.89 -2.72 4.73
N GLY A 121 10.12 -2.90 5.21
CA GLY A 121 11.19 -1.89 5.14
C GLY A 121 11.60 -1.56 3.70
N THR A 122 11.70 -2.57 2.83
CA THR A 122 12.03 -2.36 1.41
C THR A 122 10.94 -1.56 0.69
N TYR A 123 9.68 -1.89 0.94
CA TYR A 123 8.53 -1.19 0.38
C TYR A 123 8.42 0.24 0.96
N GLN A 124 8.70 0.42 2.25
CA GLN A 124 8.76 1.74 2.89
C GLN A 124 9.76 2.67 2.20
N LEU A 125 10.98 2.19 1.96
CA LEU A 125 12.02 2.96 1.28
C LEU A 125 11.62 3.31 -0.16
N MET A 126 10.87 2.44 -0.82
CA MET A 126 10.33 2.69 -2.15
C MET A 126 9.28 3.79 -2.14
N THR A 127 8.37 3.79 -1.16
CA THR A 127 7.24 4.74 -1.10
C THR A 127 7.54 5.98 -0.25
N ILE A 128 8.78 6.19 0.17
CA ILE A 128 9.14 7.25 1.12
C ILE A 128 8.82 8.66 0.57
N GLY A 129 8.81 8.84 -0.75
CA GLY A 129 8.43 10.09 -1.43
C GLY A 129 6.97 10.17 -1.86
N ASN A 130 6.16 9.14 -1.62
CA ASN A 130 4.75 9.11 -2.01
C ASN A 130 3.91 9.83 -0.96
N MET A 131 3.77 11.15 -1.11
CA MET A 131 2.85 11.94 -0.28
C MET A 131 1.69 12.46 -1.13
N PRO A 132 0.43 12.39 -0.64
CA PRO A 132 -0.69 13.06 -1.30
C PRO A 132 -0.46 14.56 -1.34
N VAL A 133 -0.60 15.17 -2.53
CA VAL A 133 -0.50 16.62 -2.71
C VAL A 133 -1.79 17.11 -3.36
N GLY A 134 -2.58 17.85 -2.59
CA GLY A 134 -3.92 18.25 -2.99
C GLY A 134 -4.83 17.04 -3.26
N GLY A 135 -5.53 17.04 -4.39
CA GLY A 135 -6.40 15.93 -4.80
C GLY A 135 -5.68 14.76 -5.49
N ALA A 136 -4.39 14.88 -5.77
CA ALA A 136 -3.63 13.82 -6.44
C ALA A 136 -3.18 12.76 -5.44
N GLN A 137 -3.77 11.57 -5.53
CA GLN A 137 -3.36 10.42 -4.72
C GLN A 137 -2.15 9.73 -5.36
N PRO A 138 -1.08 9.42 -4.62
CA PRO A 138 0.01 8.58 -5.11
C PRO A 138 -0.39 7.09 -5.09
N PRO A 139 0.43 6.19 -5.65
CA PRO A 139 0.25 4.74 -5.48
C PRO A 139 0.09 4.38 -4.00
N ASN A 140 -0.94 3.61 -3.65
CA ASN A 140 -1.33 3.41 -2.26
C ASN A 140 -0.34 2.50 -1.52
N ALA A 141 0.27 3.03 -0.47
CA ALA A 141 1.30 2.33 0.30
C ALA A 141 0.75 1.17 1.15
N VAL A 142 -0.49 1.27 1.66
CA VAL A 142 -1.11 0.22 2.49
C VAL A 142 -1.36 -1.04 1.69
N ILE A 143 -2.10 -0.92 0.59
CA ILE A 143 -2.47 -2.05 -0.26
C ILE A 143 -1.21 -2.68 -0.86
N GLY A 144 -0.31 -1.86 -1.40
CA GLY A 144 0.92 -2.37 -1.98
C GLY A 144 1.86 -3.00 -0.96
N GLY A 145 2.03 -2.41 0.23
CA GLY A 145 2.89 -2.94 1.28
C GLY A 145 2.41 -4.27 1.82
N ILE A 146 1.10 -4.39 2.08
CA ILE A 146 0.47 -5.65 2.52
C ILE A 146 0.61 -6.71 1.43
N MET A 147 0.30 -6.37 0.16
CA MET A 147 0.42 -7.33 -0.95
C MET A 147 1.87 -7.74 -1.20
N ALA A 148 2.85 -6.86 -1.06
CA ALA A 148 4.26 -7.21 -1.16
C ALA A 148 4.64 -8.26 -0.11
N ALA A 149 4.25 -8.04 1.16
CA ALA A 149 4.53 -8.98 2.24
C ALA A 149 3.83 -10.33 2.02
N VAL A 150 2.55 -10.31 1.62
CA VAL A 150 1.80 -11.51 1.24
C VAL A 150 2.55 -12.28 0.16
N LEU A 151 2.83 -11.66 -0.98
CA LEU A 151 3.43 -12.32 -2.14
C LEU A 151 4.84 -12.86 -1.85
N ALA A 152 5.64 -12.12 -1.07
CA ALA A 152 6.95 -12.60 -0.63
C ALA A 152 6.85 -13.88 0.21
N ILE A 153 5.92 -13.90 1.18
CA ILE A 153 5.81 -15.02 2.13
C ILE A 153 5.15 -16.25 1.48
N THR A 154 4.10 -16.03 0.68
CA THR A 154 3.31 -17.12 0.07
C THR A 154 4.01 -17.73 -1.15
N LEU A 155 4.58 -16.89 -2.02
CA LEU A 155 5.22 -17.34 -3.27
C LEU A 155 6.75 -17.46 -3.14
N LYS A 156 7.29 -17.22 -1.94
CA LYS A 156 8.74 -17.25 -1.65
C LYS A 156 9.56 -16.38 -2.59
N LEU A 157 9.00 -15.22 -2.94
CA LEU A 157 9.67 -14.24 -3.80
C LEU A 157 10.71 -13.47 -3.01
N GLU A 158 11.83 -13.19 -3.67
CA GLU A 158 12.82 -12.23 -3.18
C GLU A 158 12.16 -10.87 -2.88
N PRO A 159 12.54 -10.16 -1.80
CA PRO A 159 11.86 -8.93 -1.37
C PRO A 159 11.71 -7.87 -2.45
N THR A 160 12.75 -7.64 -3.27
CA THR A 160 12.72 -6.64 -4.35
C THR A 160 11.74 -7.04 -5.46
N VAL A 161 11.63 -8.32 -5.76
CA VAL A 161 10.69 -8.87 -6.75
C VAL A 161 9.26 -8.78 -6.21
N ALA A 162 9.04 -9.13 -4.94
CA ALA A 162 7.73 -9.02 -4.30
C ALA A 162 7.22 -7.58 -4.28
N VAL A 163 8.09 -6.63 -3.93
CA VAL A 163 7.80 -5.19 -3.96
C VAL A 163 7.44 -4.72 -5.37
N ALA A 164 8.19 -5.14 -6.40
CA ALA A 164 7.88 -4.80 -7.79
C ALA A 164 6.56 -5.41 -8.25
N THR A 165 6.30 -6.66 -7.88
CA THR A 165 5.06 -7.39 -8.20
C THR A 165 3.85 -6.79 -7.49
N ALA A 166 4.05 -6.08 -6.38
CA ALA A 166 3.00 -5.40 -5.64
C ALA A 166 2.55 -4.06 -6.24
N ILE A 167 3.32 -3.48 -7.19
CA ILE A 167 3.02 -2.16 -7.80
C ILE A 167 1.62 -2.10 -8.45
N PRO A 168 1.17 -3.09 -9.25
CA PRO A 168 -0.16 -3.03 -9.85
C PRO A 168 -1.27 -2.93 -8.79
N PHE A 169 -1.10 -3.59 -7.64
CA PHE A 169 -2.06 -3.54 -6.54
C PHE A 169 -2.08 -2.18 -5.86
N SER A 170 -0.92 -1.51 -5.71
CA SER A 170 -0.87 -0.16 -5.15
C SER A 170 -1.53 0.89 -6.06
N LEU A 171 -1.43 0.71 -7.38
CA LEU A 171 -2.15 1.53 -8.35
C LEU A 171 -3.67 1.30 -8.28
N LEU A 172 -4.11 0.05 -8.14
CA LEU A 172 -5.54 -0.25 -7.92
C LEU A 172 -6.05 0.39 -6.63
N GLY A 173 -5.24 0.36 -5.57
CA GLY A 173 -5.55 1.04 -4.32
C GLY A 173 -5.69 2.55 -4.47
N GLN A 174 -4.80 3.19 -5.23
CA GLN A 174 -4.88 4.61 -5.57
C GLN A 174 -6.20 4.96 -6.29
N TYR A 175 -6.59 4.15 -7.28
CA TYR A 175 -7.86 4.35 -7.99
C TYR A 175 -9.06 4.12 -7.07
N ALA A 176 -9.01 3.12 -6.18
CA ALA A 176 -10.06 2.87 -5.21
C ALA A 176 -10.28 4.08 -4.27
N VAL A 177 -9.20 4.68 -3.75
CA VAL A 177 -9.29 5.93 -2.95
C VAL A 177 -9.91 7.05 -3.75
N THR A 178 -9.43 7.26 -4.97
CA THR A 178 -9.88 8.37 -5.82
C THR A 178 -11.38 8.24 -6.12
N LEU A 179 -11.84 7.03 -6.42
CA LEU A 179 -13.26 6.73 -6.62
C LEU A 179 -14.07 6.94 -5.34
N LEU A 180 -13.60 6.44 -4.20
CA LEU A 180 -14.29 6.59 -2.92
C LEU A 180 -14.44 8.07 -2.54
N PHE A 181 -13.38 8.87 -2.68
CA PHE A 181 -13.43 10.31 -2.41
C PHE A 181 -14.37 11.04 -3.36
N SER A 182 -14.39 10.64 -4.65
CA SER A 182 -15.33 11.18 -5.62
C SER A 182 -16.78 10.86 -5.23
N LEU A 183 -17.06 9.62 -4.80
CA LEU A 183 -18.37 9.18 -4.34
C LEU A 183 -18.80 9.81 -3.01
N MET A 184 -17.84 10.22 -2.17
CA MET A 184 -18.11 10.94 -0.91
C MET A 184 -18.37 12.44 -1.13
N SER A 185 -18.04 13.01 -2.29
CA SER A 185 -18.26 14.44 -2.55
C SER A 185 -19.72 14.91 -2.36
N PRO A 186 -20.78 14.17 -2.76
CA PRO A 186 -22.16 14.62 -2.55
C PRO A 186 -22.58 14.56 -1.08
N VAL A 187 -21.91 13.73 -0.27
CA VAL A 187 -22.17 13.59 1.17
C VAL A 187 -21.86 14.91 1.90
N MET A 188 -20.99 15.76 1.33
CA MET A 188 -20.68 17.07 1.92
C MET A 188 -21.89 18.01 1.97
N SER A 189 -22.78 17.99 0.97
CA SER A 189 -24.03 18.76 1.04
C SER A 189 -24.96 18.32 2.18
N ILE A 190 -24.87 17.05 2.59
CA ILE A 190 -25.61 16.52 3.74
C ILE A 190 -24.96 17.00 5.04
N ALA A 191 -23.63 17.03 5.08
CA ALA A 191 -22.87 17.57 6.20
C ALA A 191 -23.18 19.07 6.41
N ASP A 192 -23.25 19.86 5.33
CA ASP A 192 -23.63 21.28 5.38
C ASP A 192 -25.03 21.47 5.98
N ARG A 193 -25.99 20.63 5.57
CA ARG A 193 -27.34 20.64 6.16
C ARG A 193 -27.31 20.33 7.65
N TYR A 194 -26.59 19.29 8.08
CA TYR A 194 -26.47 18.97 9.50
C TYR A 194 -25.76 20.06 10.30
N ALA A 195 -24.81 20.78 9.69
CA ALA A 195 -24.17 21.93 10.31
C ALA A 195 -25.16 23.10 10.51
N HIS A 196 -25.99 23.40 9.51
CA HIS A 196 -27.06 24.41 9.63
C HIS A 196 -28.10 24.06 10.69
N GLU A 197 -28.41 22.76 10.86
CA GLU A 197 -29.35 22.25 11.86
C GLU A 197 -28.72 22.10 13.26
N GLY A 198 -27.41 22.35 13.42
CA GLY A 198 -26.69 22.13 14.68
C GLY A 198 -26.62 20.66 15.12
N ASN A 199 -26.82 19.71 14.19
CA ASN A 199 -26.89 18.28 14.47
C ASN A 199 -25.49 17.64 14.47
N THR A 200 -24.79 17.73 15.60
CA THR A 200 -23.45 17.15 15.79
C THR A 200 -23.44 15.63 15.60
N THR A 201 -24.46 14.93 16.11
CA THR A 201 -24.57 13.48 15.96
C THR A 201 -24.71 13.02 14.51
N GLY A 202 -25.35 13.84 13.66
CA GLY A 202 -25.45 13.60 12.23
C GLY A 202 -24.09 13.67 11.54
N ILE A 203 -23.29 14.67 11.88
CA ILE A 203 -21.92 14.85 11.37
C ILE A 203 -21.00 13.71 11.84
N ASP A 204 -21.08 13.34 13.11
CA ASP A 204 -20.30 12.22 13.66
C ASP A 204 -20.56 10.92 12.90
N LYS A 205 -21.84 10.62 12.62
CA LYS A 205 -22.24 9.43 11.85
C LYS A 205 -21.66 9.44 10.44
N ILE A 206 -21.61 10.59 9.77
CA ILE A 206 -20.98 10.71 8.44
C ILE A 206 -19.50 10.33 8.52
N ASN A 207 -18.78 10.84 9.51
CA ASN A 207 -17.36 10.55 9.70
C ASN A 207 -17.12 9.06 10.00
N TYR A 208 -17.87 8.47 10.94
CA TYR A 208 -17.75 7.04 11.24
C TYR A 208 -18.09 6.16 10.04
N LEU A 209 -19.10 6.53 9.25
CA LEU A 209 -19.47 5.79 8.05
C LEU A 209 -18.41 5.91 6.95
N ALA A 210 -17.81 7.09 6.77
CA ALA A 210 -16.70 7.28 5.84
C ALA A 210 -15.47 6.43 6.24
N MET A 211 -15.13 6.39 7.53
CA MET A 211 -14.07 5.52 8.05
C MET A 211 -14.38 4.04 7.82
N ALA A 212 -15.60 3.61 8.10
CA ALA A 212 -16.01 2.22 7.85
C ALA A 212 -15.99 1.88 6.35
N ALA A 213 -16.41 2.80 5.48
CA ALA A 213 -16.42 2.62 4.04
C ALA A 213 -15.00 2.48 3.47
N ILE A 214 -14.07 3.35 3.88
CA ILE A 214 -12.68 3.26 3.41
C ILE A 214 -12.00 1.99 3.92
N GLY A 215 -12.16 1.67 5.21
CA GLY A 215 -11.66 0.45 5.82
C GLY A 215 -12.18 -0.80 5.11
N ALA A 216 -13.49 -0.88 4.88
CA ALA A 216 -14.11 -2.01 4.20
C ALA A 216 -13.67 -2.12 2.74
N SER A 217 -13.55 -1.00 2.02
CA SER A 217 -13.13 -1.02 0.63
C SER A 217 -11.71 -1.58 0.46
N PHE A 218 -10.77 -1.13 1.29
CA PHE A 218 -9.39 -1.63 1.25
C PHE A 218 -9.31 -3.06 1.73
N GLY A 219 -9.97 -3.38 2.84
CA GLY A 219 -10.04 -4.74 3.38
C GLY A 219 -10.54 -5.72 2.35
N LEU A 220 -11.66 -5.41 1.67
CA LEU A 220 -12.20 -6.27 0.61
C LEU A 220 -11.22 -6.43 -0.55
N VAL A 221 -10.62 -5.34 -1.04
CA VAL A 221 -9.68 -5.38 -2.16
C VAL A 221 -8.47 -6.26 -1.81
N VAL A 222 -7.84 -6.03 -0.66
CA VAL A 222 -6.67 -6.81 -0.23
C VAL A 222 -7.03 -8.27 0.03
N THR A 223 -8.16 -8.55 0.69
CA THR A 223 -8.60 -9.92 0.95
C THR A 223 -8.90 -10.68 -0.34
N LEU A 224 -9.55 -10.05 -1.32
CA LEU A 224 -9.80 -10.67 -2.63
C LEU A 224 -8.48 -11.00 -3.33
N PHE A 225 -7.50 -10.10 -3.29
CA PHE A 225 -6.18 -10.36 -3.89
C PHE A 225 -5.34 -11.36 -3.10
N PHE A 226 -5.47 -11.39 -1.78
CA PHE A 226 -4.85 -12.42 -0.94
C PHE A 226 -5.36 -13.80 -1.34
N ILE A 227 -6.68 -13.97 -1.44
CA ILE A 227 -7.31 -15.23 -1.86
C ILE A 227 -6.93 -15.58 -3.31
N GLY A 228 -6.93 -14.59 -4.21
CA GLY A 228 -6.52 -14.78 -5.61
C GLY A 228 -5.04 -15.17 -5.75
N GLY A 229 -4.16 -14.54 -4.98
CA GLY A 229 -2.73 -14.86 -4.94
C GLY A 229 -2.46 -16.23 -4.30
N ALA A 230 -3.19 -16.58 -3.25
CA ALA A 230 -3.16 -17.90 -2.65
C ALA A 230 -3.59 -19.01 -3.63
N THR A 231 -4.60 -18.75 -4.46
CA THR A 231 -5.18 -19.76 -5.36
C THR A 231 -4.44 -19.88 -6.69
N PHE A 232 -4.00 -18.77 -7.28
CA PHE A 232 -3.42 -18.73 -8.63
C PHE A 232 -1.98 -18.19 -8.67
N GLY A 233 -1.48 -17.61 -7.58
CA GLY A 233 -0.21 -16.87 -7.59
C GLY A 233 0.98 -17.72 -8.01
N GLN A 234 1.08 -18.97 -7.56
CA GLN A 234 2.20 -19.84 -7.93
C GLN A 234 2.17 -20.22 -9.41
N GLN A 235 0.99 -20.50 -9.98
CA GLN A 235 0.85 -20.78 -11.41
C GLN A 235 1.24 -19.57 -12.26
N VAL A 236 0.88 -18.36 -11.80
CA VAL A 236 1.30 -17.12 -12.46
C VAL A 236 2.81 -16.96 -12.36
N VAL A 237 3.40 -17.13 -11.19
CA VAL A 237 4.86 -17.02 -10.99
C VAL A 237 5.64 -18.02 -11.84
N ASP A 238 5.20 -19.28 -11.89
CA ASP A 238 5.88 -20.36 -12.62
C ASP A 238 5.83 -20.17 -14.15
N THR A 239 4.87 -19.40 -14.65
CA THR A 239 4.75 -19.08 -16.09
C THR A 239 5.54 -17.84 -16.49
N ILE A 240 6.01 -17.04 -15.53
CA ILE A 240 6.84 -15.86 -15.82
C ILE A 240 8.27 -16.31 -16.16
N PRO A 241 8.79 -15.95 -17.34
CA PRO A 241 10.15 -16.35 -17.72
C PRO A 241 11.20 -15.67 -16.83
N LYS A 242 12.29 -16.40 -16.54
CA LYS A 242 13.35 -15.94 -15.61
C LYS A 242 13.93 -14.57 -15.94
N TRP A 243 14.06 -14.24 -17.23
CA TRP A 243 14.57 -12.93 -17.66
C TRP A 243 13.64 -11.79 -17.21
N LEU A 244 12.32 -12.02 -17.22
CA LEU A 244 11.33 -11.04 -16.81
C LEU A 244 11.31 -10.88 -15.28
N MET A 245 11.42 -11.99 -14.52
CA MET A 245 11.63 -11.93 -13.07
C MET A 245 12.90 -11.18 -12.70
N GLY A 246 14.01 -11.42 -13.42
CA GLY A 246 15.25 -10.67 -13.24
C GLY A 246 15.07 -9.18 -13.52
N GLY A 247 14.34 -8.82 -14.58
CA GLY A 247 14.00 -7.44 -14.92
C GLY A 247 13.13 -6.75 -13.85
N LEU A 248 12.10 -7.45 -13.34
CA LEU A 248 11.27 -6.99 -12.21
C LEU A 248 12.10 -6.76 -10.95
N GLY A 249 13.02 -7.67 -10.64
CA GLY A 249 13.93 -7.53 -9.50
C GLY A 249 14.86 -6.32 -9.63
N ALA A 250 15.44 -6.10 -10.81
CA ALA A 250 16.27 -4.93 -11.09
C ALA A 250 15.45 -3.63 -11.00
N ALA A 251 14.25 -3.60 -11.58
CA ALA A 251 13.34 -2.46 -11.50
C ALA A 251 12.93 -2.15 -10.05
N GLY A 252 12.53 -3.16 -9.27
CA GLY A 252 12.23 -3.03 -7.84
C GLY A 252 13.41 -2.50 -7.04
N GLY A 253 14.62 -3.00 -7.34
CA GLY A 253 15.87 -2.52 -6.77
C GLY A 253 16.21 -1.06 -7.14
N MET A 254 15.73 -0.56 -8.28
CA MET A 254 15.90 0.85 -8.66
C MET A 254 14.84 1.77 -8.04
N MET A 255 13.64 1.27 -7.73
CA MET A 255 12.53 2.08 -7.25
C MET A 255 12.82 2.78 -5.90
N ARG A 256 13.67 2.19 -5.05
CA ARG A 256 14.17 2.85 -3.82
C ARG A 256 14.84 4.19 -4.12
N TYR A 257 15.61 4.31 -5.20
CA TYR A 257 16.29 5.56 -5.55
C TYR A 257 15.30 6.60 -6.07
N VAL A 258 14.25 6.15 -6.76
CA VAL A 258 13.15 7.03 -7.20
C VAL A 258 12.45 7.64 -5.98
N GLY A 259 12.15 6.85 -4.95
CA GLY A 259 11.57 7.35 -3.70
C GLY A 259 12.40 8.47 -3.06
N PHE A 260 13.72 8.24 -2.92
CA PHE A 260 14.63 9.27 -2.41
C PHE A 260 14.76 10.49 -3.33
N ALA A 261 14.76 10.31 -4.65
CA ALA A 261 14.82 11.41 -5.61
C ALA A 261 13.58 12.31 -5.53
N ILE A 262 12.38 11.72 -5.38
CA ILE A 262 11.14 12.47 -5.18
C ILE A 262 11.20 13.27 -3.87
N LEU A 263 11.64 12.65 -2.76
CA LEU A 263 11.84 13.37 -1.50
C LEU A 263 12.82 14.53 -1.64
N LEU A 264 14.00 14.29 -2.24
CA LEU A 264 15.01 15.34 -2.43
C LEU A 264 14.47 16.48 -3.27
N LYS A 265 13.70 16.20 -4.32
CA LYS A 265 13.06 17.22 -5.16
C LYS A 265 12.11 18.12 -4.36
N VAL A 266 11.43 17.58 -3.35
CA VAL A 266 10.50 18.33 -2.50
C VAL A 266 11.22 19.05 -1.36
N MET A 267 12.26 18.45 -0.79
CA MET A 267 12.94 18.97 0.41
C MET A 267 14.09 19.94 0.14
N VAL A 268 14.84 19.77 -0.97
CA VAL A 268 16.09 20.51 -1.20
C VAL A 268 15.80 21.84 -1.90
N SER A 269 16.16 22.95 -1.25
CA SER A 269 16.26 24.26 -1.90
C SER A 269 17.64 24.45 -2.55
N LYS A 270 17.76 25.40 -3.49
CA LYS A 270 19.02 25.66 -4.21
C LYS A 270 20.20 26.00 -3.29
N GLU A 271 19.92 26.55 -2.12
CA GLU A 271 20.93 26.98 -1.15
C GLU A 271 21.42 25.82 -0.26
N MET A 272 20.63 24.74 -0.17
CA MET A 272 20.90 23.62 0.75
C MET A 272 21.71 22.46 0.13
N TRP A 273 22.14 22.59 -1.12
CA TRP A 273 22.95 21.57 -1.81
C TRP A 273 24.27 21.26 -1.09
N GLY A 274 24.86 22.25 -0.41
CA GLY A 274 26.08 22.04 0.40
C GLY A 274 25.86 21.00 1.50
N PHE A 275 24.73 21.07 2.21
CA PHE A 275 24.39 20.10 3.25
C PHE A 275 24.10 18.70 2.68
N TYR A 276 23.49 18.63 1.50
CA TYR A 276 23.26 17.36 0.81
C TYR A 276 24.59 16.65 0.48
N PHE A 277 25.53 17.35 -0.15
CA PHE A 277 26.84 16.75 -0.50
C PHE A 277 27.69 16.44 0.74
N MET A 278 27.60 17.27 1.78
CA MET A 278 28.23 16.97 3.07
C MET A 278 27.67 15.69 3.69
N GLY A 279 26.34 15.55 3.74
CA GLY A 279 25.67 14.35 4.23
C GLY A 279 26.04 13.10 3.43
N PHE A 280 26.16 13.23 2.10
CA PHE A 280 26.62 12.13 1.24
C PHE A 280 28.06 11.70 1.59
N GLY A 281 28.99 12.64 1.72
CA GLY A 281 30.36 12.35 2.13
C GLY A 281 30.42 11.68 3.51
N LEU A 282 29.70 12.22 4.49
CA LEU A 282 29.60 11.62 5.82
C LEU A 282 29.01 10.21 5.77
N ALA A 283 27.98 9.97 4.95
CA ALA A 283 27.40 8.64 4.78
C ALA A 283 28.43 7.63 4.26
N THR A 284 29.23 8.00 3.25
CA THR A 284 30.28 7.11 2.74
C THR A 284 31.33 6.76 3.79
N ILE A 285 31.73 7.73 4.63
CA ILE A 285 32.70 7.53 5.72
C ILE A 285 32.12 6.61 6.80
N VAL A 286 30.89 6.87 7.24
CA VAL A 286 30.22 6.07 8.28
C VAL A 286 29.99 4.64 7.79
N MET A 287 29.59 4.46 6.52
CA MET A 287 29.41 3.14 5.92
C MET A 287 30.72 2.39 5.72
N ALA A 288 31.85 3.08 5.51
CA ALA A 288 33.16 2.45 5.40
C ALA A 288 33.66 1.85 6.73
N ALA A 289 33.14 2.33 7.86
CA ALA A 289 33.45 1.79 9.18
C ALA A 289 32.49 0.62 9.53
N PRO A 290 32.95 -0.63 9.62
CA PRO A 290 32.07 -1.79 9.84
C PRO A 290 31.23 -1.69 11.12
N SER A 291 31.82 -1.15 12.20
CA SER A 291 31.16 -0.97 13.50
C SER A 291 30.05 0.10 13.49
N LEU A 292 30.04 1.00 12.50
CA LEU A 292 29.07 2.10 12.39
C LEU A 292 28.03 1.87 11.29
N SER A 293 28.24 0.87 10.43
CA SER A 293 27.40 0.59 9.26
C SER A 293 25.93 0.26 9.61
N GLY A 294 25.69 -0.51 10.68
CA GLY A 294 24.35 -0.85 11.16
C GLY A 294 23.54 0.38 11.64
N PRO A 295 24.04 1.17 12.59
CA PRO A 295 23.37 2.38 13.07
C PRO A 295 23.55 3.62 12.16
N ALA A 296 24.11 3.48 10.96
CA ALA A 296 24.52 4.60 10.11
C ALA A 296 23.42 5.65 9.90
N LEU A 297 22.18 5.21 9.63
CA LEU A 297 21.04 6.11 9.45
C LEU A 297 20.77 6.98 10.69
N ILE A 298 20.80 6.40 11.89
CA ILE A 298 20.55 7.11 13.14
C ILE A 298 21.70 8.08 13.43
N ILE A 299 22.95 7.66 13.23
CA ILE A 299 24.13 8.51 13.43
C ILE A 299 24.05 9.75 12.53
N LEU A 300 23.80 9.56 11.24
CA LEU A 300 23.69 10.64 10.27
C LEU A 300 22.49 11.55 10.57
N ALA A 301 21.37 10.99 11.04
CA ALA A 301 20.20 11.76 11.45
C ALA A 301 20.51 12.69 12.65
N PHE A 302 21.25 12.21 13.66
CA PHE A 302 21.68 13.04 14.78
C PHE A 302 22.63 14.15 14.37
N ILE A 303 23.57 13.86 13.46
CA ILE A 303 24.47 14.89 12.92
C ILE A 303 23.67 15.95 12.15
N GLY A 304 22.75 15.52 11.28
CA GLY A 304 21.87 16.43 10.54
C GLY A 304 21.00 17.28 11.46
N PHE A 305 20.43 16.68 12.50
CA PHE A 305 19.66 17.39 13.52
C PHE A 305 20.51 18.42 14.27
N ALA A 306 21.74 18.07 14.67
CA ALA A 306 22.63 19.00 15.35
C ALA A 306 22.95 20.24 14.51
N ILE A 307 23.21 20.04 13.21
CA ILE A 307 23.44 21.13 12.25
C ILE A 307 22.18 21.99 12.09
N ALA A 308 21.02 21.37 11.87
CA ALA A 308 19.75 22.08 11.70
C ALA A 308 19.35 22.86 12.96
N PHE A 309 19.55 22.27 14.14
CA PHE A 309 19.26 22.92 15.41
C PHE A 309 20.18 24.12 15.67
N TRP A 310 21.47 24.01 15.34
CA TRP A 310 22.40 25.11 15.44
C TRP A 310 22.06 26.27 14.50
N ASP A 311 21.74 25.98 13.23
CA ASP A 311 21.30 26.98 12.25
C ASP A 311 19.99 27.67 12.70
N TYR A 312 19.01 26.90 13.18
CA TYR A 312 17.77 27.43 13.73
C TYR A 312 18.02 28.42 14.88
N GLN A 313 18.91 28.08 15.82
CA GLN A 313 19.26 28.97 16.92
C GLN A 313 19.91 30.27 16.44
N ILE A 314 20.78 30.21 15.44
CA ILE A 314 21.44 31.39 14.86
C ILE A 314 20.39 32.29 14.21
N GLN A 315 19.53 31.74 13.34
CA GLN A 315 18.51 32.52 12.64
C GLN A 315 17.46 33.10 13.59
N ALA A 316 17.07 32.36 14.64
CA ALA A 316 16.16 32.85 15.67
C ALA A 316 16.76 34.02 16.45
N LYS A 317 18.05 33.95 16.81
CA LYS A 317 18.76 35.07 17.46
C LYS A 317 18.81 36.31 16.57
N PHE A 318 19.12 36.14 15.28
CA PHE A 318 19.12 37.26 14.35
C PHE A 318 17.74 37.93 14.23
N LYS A 319 16.66 37.15 14.12
CA LYS A 319 15.29 37.70 14.11
C LYS A 319 14.98 38.55 15.35
N LEU A 320 15.36 38.08 16.54
CA LEU A 320 15.17 38.81 17.79
C LEU A 320 15.97 40.12 17.83
N THR A 321 17.21 40.12 17.34
CA THR A 321 18.05 41.33 17.29
C THR A 321 17.54 42.35 16.27
N THR A 322 17.04 41.94 15.10
CA THR A 322 16.41 42.88 14.14
C THR A 322 15.10 43.49 14.63
N GLY A 323 14.33 42.79 15.48
CA GLY A 323 13.11 43.33 16.10
C GLY A 323 13.38 44.38 17.18
N THR A 324 14.61 44.49 17.69
CA THR A 324 14.98 45.52 18.69
C THR A 324 15.43 46.84 18.05
N HIS A 325 15.63 46.88 16.73
CA HIS A 325 16.01 48.09 16.00
C HIS A 325 14.85 48.84 15.33
N SER A 326 13.61 48.33 15.46
CA SER A 326 12.40 48.96 14.89
C SER A 326 11.55 49.73 15.92
N ASP A 327 12.06 50.01 17.12
CA ASP A 327 11.28 50.64 18.20
C ASP A 327 11.90 51.94 18.73
N PHE A 328 12.50 52.74 17.84
CA PHE A 328 12.83 54.14 18.12
C PHE A 328 12.48 54.98 16.89
N GLY A 329 11.21 55.34 16.74
CA GLY A 329 10.80 56.16 15.61
C GLY A 329 9.32 56.48 15.50
N GLY A 330 8.78 57.16 16.51
CA GLY A 330 7.64 58.05 16.35
C GLY A 330 6.26 57.43 16.49
N GLU A 331 5.70 57.53 17.69
CA GLU A 331 4.26 57.79 17.82
C GLU A 331 3.93 59.05 17.00
N GLU A 332 3.22 58.88 15.89
CA GLU A 332 2.49 60.00 15.27
C GLU A 332 1.07 59.52 14.98
N ASP A 333 0.20 59.78 15.97
CA ASP A 333 -1.25 59.82 15.82
C ASP A 333 -1.62 60.73 14.65
N GLY A 334 -2.44 60.22 13.74
CA GLY A 334 -2.81 60.91 12.51
C GLY A 334 -4.20 60.53 12.00
N ILE A 335 -5.21 60.98 12.76
CA ILE A 335 -6.65 61.18 12.45
C ILE A 335 -7.51 59.95 12.11
#